data_AF-A0A6M0IZ91-F1
#
_entry.id   AF-A0A6M0IZ91-F1
#
_cell.length_a   1.000
_cell.length_b   1.000
_cell.length_c   1.000
_cell.angle_alpha   90.00
_cell.angle_beta   90.00
_cell.angle_gamma   90.00
#
_symmetry.space_group_name_H-M   'P 1'
#
loop_
_entity.id
_entity.type
_entity.pdbx_description
1 polymer ?
#
loop_
_entity_poly.entity_id
_entity_poly.type
_entity_poly.pdbx_seq_one_letter_code
_entity_poly.pdbx_strand_id
1 'polypeptide(L)'
;MNTIIDTQLLSYCFKGFGYDIHDHNLAISSITANEFLLAQPREADYPDYYIIHPARYPNLLQLEGNSSSISDHFGNPKWAKMGGRRTDQVIIDFGNQFSPYREFGNEAISVIINDKELDLYKISISHLPKQKQKYLKKRLKYIIDGNYYCYSLNKLIIEQALYLFSQFIIEHNCKENIRNTINDILILATAINRGKQFLTHDNLLNRFASEYYNAPIHKERNEILIDFSRQQTLERKKNEESKGYINRGWSYSFRNNRITQGI
;
A
#
# COMPACT_ATOMS: atom_id res chain seq x y z
N MET A 1 -8.22 11.65 14.93
CA MET A 1 -7.42 10.42 14.65
C MET A 1 -7.37 10.26 13.14
N ASN A 2 -6.34 9.63 12.57
CA ASN A 2 -6.32 9.46 11.10
C ASN A 2 -7.18 8.27 10.67
N THR A 3 -8.05 8.46 9.68
CA THR A 3 -8.87 7.41 9.07
C THR A 3 -8.17 6.87 7.84
N ILE A 4 -7.97 5.54 7.78
CA ILE A 4 -7.40 4.87 6.62
C ILE A 4 -8.48 4.67 5.57
N ILE A 5 -8.19 5.05 4.33
CA ILE A 5 -9.08 4.86 3.18
C ILE A 5 -8.46 3.92 2.15
N ASP A 6 -9.30 3.23 1.38
CA ASP A 6 -8.85 2.38 0.27
C ASP A 6 -8.60 3.16 -1.04
N THR A 7 -8.14 2.43 -2.07
CA THR A 7 -7.82 2.99 -3.39
C THR A 7 -9.04 3.50 -4.13
N GLN A 8 -10.21 2.86 -3.95
CA GLN A 8 -11.44 3.25 -4.61
C GLN A 8 -11.88 4.62 -4.09
N LEU A 9 -11.99 4.77 -2.77
CA LEU A 9 -12.38 6.02 -2.12
C LEU A 9 -11.41 7.15 -2.46
N LEU A 10 -10.09 6.91 -2.35
CA LEU A 10 -9.08 7.90 -2.74
C LEU A 10 -9.24 8.33 -4.22
N SER A 11 -9.56 7.39 -5.11
CA SER A 11 -9.81 7.66 -6.52
C SER A 11 -11.10 8.45 -6.77
N TYR A 12 -12.14 8.22 -5.98
CA TYR A 12 -13.38 9.01 -6.02
C TYR A 12 -13.12 10.45 -5.55
N CYS A 13 -12.47 10.63 -4.40
CA CYS A 13 -12.13 11.96 -3.88
C CYS A 13 -11.26 12.75 -4.86
N PHE A 14 -10.26 12.12 -5.49
CA PHE A 14 -9.41 12.75 -6.50
C PHE A 14 -10.18 13.25 -7.74
N LYS A 15 -11.28 12.58 -8.10
CA LYS A 15 -12.11 12.98 -9.24
C LYS A 15 -13.05 14.15 -8.91
N GLY A 16 -13.06 14.63 -7.66
CA GLY A 16 -13.92 15.74 -7.23
C GLY A 16 -15.37 15.33 -6.99
N PHE A 17 -15.65 14.04 -6.88
CA PHE A 17 -16.92 13.58 -6.33
C PHE A 17 -16.88 13.88 -4.84
N GLY A 18 -17.56 14.97 -4.45
CA GLY A 18 -17.49 15.54 -3.12
C GLY A 18 -17.90 14.52 -2.06
N TYR A 19 -16.98 14.26 -1.14
CA TYR A 19 -17.28 13.60 0.11
C TYR A 19 -17.07 14.60 1.24
N ASP A 20 -18.07 14.70 2.09
CA ASP A 20 -17.97 15.34 3.38
C ASP A 20 -17.27 14.34 4.32
N ILE A 21 -15.99 14.05 4.05
CA ILE A 21 -15.16 13.30 4.99
C ILE A 21 -14.92 14.27 6.15
N HIS A 22 -15.83 14.25 7.11
CA HIS A 22 -15.95 15.21 8.21
C HIS A 22 -14.74 15.25 9.17
N ASP A 23 -13.68 14.49 8.91
CA ASP A 23 -12.49 14.42 9.74
C ASP A 23 -11.23 14.63 8.90
N HIS A 24 -10.60 15.81 9.05
CA HIS A 24 -9.51 16.32 8.21
C HIS A 24 -8.17 15.56 8.31
N ASN A 25 -8.16 14.37 8.90
CA ASN A 25 -6.97 13.55 9.05
C ASN A 25 -7.16 12.23 8.31
N LEU A 26 -6.80 12.21 7.03
CA LEU A 26 -6.83 10.99 6.23
C LEU A 26 -5.47 10.32 6.20
N ALA A 27 -5.50 8.99 6.07
CA ALA A 27 -4.33 8.17 5.88
C ALA A 27 -4.59 7.10 4.83
N ILE A 28 -3.52 6.55 4.30
CA ILE A 28 -3.53 5.48 3.32
C ILE A 28 -2.43 4.47 3.66
N SER A 29 -2.56 3.25 3.16
CA SER A 29 -1.44 2.31 3.17
C SER A 29 -0.51 2.57 1.97
N SER A 30 0.72 2.03 2.03
CA SER A 30 1.62 2.00 0.87
C SER A 30 1.02 1.25 -0.33
N ILE A 31 0.21 0.21 -0.09
CA ILE A 31 -0.54 -0.50 -1.14
C ILE A 31 -1.50 0.45 -1.84
N THR A 32 -2.32 1.16 -1.06
CA THR A 32 -3.26 2.16 -1.58
C THR A 32 -2.54 3.24 -2.38
N ALA A 33 -1.40 3.72 -1.87
CA ALA A 33 -0.58 4.70 -2.57
C ALA A 33 -0.05 4.17 -3.90
N ASN A 34 0.49 2.97 -3.93
CA ASN A 34 1.06 2.35 -5.14
C ASN A 34 0.00 2.03 -6.19
N GLU A 35 -1.16 1.51 -5.79
CA GLU A 35 -2.28 1.30 -6.70
C GLU A 35 -2.81 2.63 -7.24
N PHE A 36 -3.02 3.62 -6.37
CA PHE A 36 -3.47 4.94 -6.79
C PHE A 36 -2.45 5.58 -7.74
N LEU A 37 -1.15 5.47 -7.49
CA LEU A 37 -0.11 6.00 -8.37
C LEU A 37 0.20 5.09 -9.56
N LEU A 38 -0.59 4.04 -9.80
CA LEU A 38 -0.44 3.14 -10.95
C LEU A 38 1.00 2.61 -11.09
N ALA A 39 1.65 2.31 -9.96
CA ALA A 39 3.03 1.82 -9.94
C ALA A 39 3.14 0.45 -10.62
N GLN A 40 2.12 -0.40 -10.44
CA GLN A 40 1.99 -1.68 -11.10
C GLN A 40 0.59 -1.82 -11.72
N PRO A 41 0.49 -2.08 -13.04
CA PRO A 41 -0.78 -2.40 -13.68
C PRO A 41 -1.43 -3.65 -13.08
N ARG A 42 -2.77 -3.71 -13.09
CA ARG A 42 -3.54 -4.83 -12.53
C ARG A 42 -3.20 -6.20 -13.14
N GLU A 43 -2.86 -6.21 -14.42
CA GLU A 43 -2.59 -7.43 -15.21
C GLU A 43 -1.09 -7.71 -15.38
N ALA A 44 -0.20 -6.91 -14.78
CA ALA A 44 1.23 -7.03 -14.97
C ALA A 44 1.91 -7.67 -13.76
N ASP A 45 2.79 -8.64 -14.01
CA ASP A 45 3.67 -9.21 -12.98
C ASP A 45 4.76 -8.23 -12.50
N TYR A 46 4.97 -7.15 -13.24
CA TYR A 46 6.04 -6.19 -13.02
C TYR A 46 5.52 -4.75 -12.93
N PRO A 47 6.13 -3.91 -12.07
CA PRO A 47 5.84 -2.48 -12.02
C PRO A 47 6.13 -1.76 -13.35
N ASP A 48 5.31 -0.77 -13.67
CA ASP A 48 5.54 0.18 -14.77
C ASP A 48 6.75 1.07 -14.49
N TYR A 49 6.99 1.36 -13.21
CA TYR A 49 8.13 2.11 -12.72
C TYR A 49 8.45 1.71 -11.27
N TYR A 50 9.67 1.99 -10.83
CA TYR A 50 10.11 1.74 -9.46
C TYR A 50 10.35 3.05 -8.73
N ILE A 51 9.73 3.19 -7.58
CA ILE A 51 9.88 4.37 -6.72
C ILE A 51 11.26 4.32 -6.07
N ILE A 52 12.08 5.33 -6.32
CA ILE A 52 13.44 5.40 -5.76
C ILE A 52 13.34 5.58 -4.25
N HIS A 53 14.02 4.73 -3.50
CA HIS A 53 14.03 4.82 -2.04
C HIS A 53 14.95 5.99 -1.60
N PRO A 54 14.44 7.00 -0.85
CA PRO A 54 15.23 8.17 -0.44
C PRO A 54 16.54 7.79 0.27
N ALA A 55 16.49 6.88 1.24
CA ALA A 55 17.68 6.43 1.97
C ALA A 55 18.76 5.71 1.13
N ARG A 56 18.48 5.32 -0.13
CA ARG A 56 19.50 4.73 -1.02
C ARG A 56 20.21 5.78 -1.85
N TYR A 57 19.64 6.96 -1.96
CA TYR A 57 20.21 8.05 -2.76
C TYR A 57 20.06 9.39 -2.01
N PRO A 58 20.62 9.51 -0.79
CA PRO A 58 20.41 10.69 0.06
C PRO A 58 20.90 12.00 -0.58
N ASN A 59 21.91 11.91 -1.46
CA ASN A 59 22.50 13.07 -2.14
C ASN A 59 22.00 13.24 -3.58
N LEU A 60 20.97 12.50 -4.01
CA LEU A 60 20.53 12.53 -5.41
C LEU A 60 20.07 13.91 -5.86
N LEU A 61 19.37 14.62 -4.98
CA LEU A 61 18.85 15.96 -5.24
C LEU A 61 19.96 17.03 -5.15
N GLN A 62 21.02 16.80 -4.37
CA GLN A 62 22.17 17.71 -4.29
C GLN A 62 23.05 17.66 -5.55
N LEU A 63 22.98 16.55 -6.29
CA LEU A 63 23.71 16.32 -7.53
C LEU A 63 23.03 16.97 -8.76
N GLU A 64 21.89 17.65 -8.61
CA GLU A 64 21.20 18.36 -9.71
C GLU A 64 22.04 19.47 -10.37
N GLY A 65 23.13 19.92 -9.73
CA GLY A 65 24.14 20.78 -10.36
C GLY A 65 24.89 20.14 -11.54
N ASN A 66 24.88 18.79 -11.66
CA ASN A 66 25.41 17.99 -12.77
C ASN A 66 24.28 17.20 -13.46
N SER A 67 23.23 17.93 -13.86
CA SER A 67 21.92 17.45 -14.33
C SER A 67 21.94 16.44 -15.49
N SER A 68 23.00 16.36 -16.29
CA SER A 68 23.10 15.41 -17.41
C SER A 68 23.14 13.95 -16.94
N SER A 69 23.98 13.63 -15.95
CA SER A 69 24.25 12.24 -15.55
C SER A 69 23.06 11.52 -14.87
N ILE A 70 22.27 12.24 -14.06
CA ILE A 70 21.11 11.66 -13.36
C ILE A 70 19.96 11.42 -14.35
N SER A 71 19.69 12.40 -15.22
CA SER A 71 18.67 12.26 -16.26
C SER A 71 19.00 11.09 -17.20
N ASP A 72 20.26 10.90 -17.56
CA ASP A 72 20.68 9.84 -18.48
C ASP A 72 20.53 8.43 -17.88
N HIS A 73 20.72 8.28 -16.57
CA HIS A 73 20.64 6.97 -15.91
C HIS A 73 19.25 6.62 -15.36
N PHE A 74 18.48 7.61 -14.88
CA PHE A 74 17.14 7.39 -14.33
C PHE A 74 16.02 7.64 -15.35
N GLY A 75 16.26 8.52 -16.33
CA GLY A 75 15.34 8.81 -17.43
C GLY A 75 15.39 7.79 -18.58
N ASN A 76 16.37 6.89 -18.60
CA ASN A 76 16.45 5.84 -19.60
C ASN A 76 15.51 4.66 -19.25
N PRO A 77 14.55 4.30 -20.14
CA PRO A 77 13.59 3.22 -19.88
C PRO A 77 14.23 1.86 -19.58
N LYS A 78 15.38 1.54 -20.19
CA LYS A 78 16.07 0.26 -19.97
C LYS A 78 16.56 0.17 -18.52
N TRP A 79 17.22 1.22 -18.05
CA TRP A 79 17.76 1.29 -16.69
C TRP A 79 16.66 1.43 -15.63
N ALA A 80 15.58 2.14 -15.95
CA ALA A 80 14.41 2.26 -15.11
C ALA A 80 13.67 0.93 -14.91
N LYS A 81 13.53 0.10 -15.96
CA LYS A 81 12.94 -1.25 -15.87
C LYS A 81 13.77 -2.21 -15.01
N MET A 82 15.08 -1.97 -14.89
CA MET A 82 15.96 -2.70 -13.96
C MET A 82 15.96 -2.11 -12.54
N GLY A 83 15.04 -1.19 -12.26
CA GLY A 83 14.96 -0.38 -11.05
C GLY A 83 14.56 -1.11 -9.78
N GLY A 84 14.21 -2.41 -9.81
CA GLY A 84 13.84 -3.18 -8.62
C GLY A 84 14.91 -3.14 -7.52
N ARG A 85 16.19 -2.97 -7.86
CA ARG A 85 17.32 -2.80 -6.91
C ARG A 85 17.43 -1.39 -6.31
N ARG A 86 16.65 -0.43 -6.79
CA ARG A 86 16.65 0.98 -6.34
C ARG A 86 15.57 1.26 -5.29
N THR A 87 14.71 0.27 -5.03
CA THR A 87 13.57 0.36 -4.14
C THR A 87 13.52 -0.81 -3.16
N ASP A 88 12.77 -0.66 -2.08
CA ASP A 88 12.47 -1.75 -1.16
C ASP A 88 11.38 -2.67 -1.73
N GLN A 89 11.31 -3.90 -1.23
CA GLN A 89 10.36 -4.90 -1.70
C GLN A 89 9.78 -5.70 -0.55
N VAL A 90 8.51 -6.04 -0.67
CA VAL A 90 7.83 -7.05 0.14
C VAL A 90 7.47 -8.21 -0.78
N ILE A 91 7.89 -9.41 -0.42
CA ILE A 91 7.58 -10.63 -1.16
C ILE A 91 6.81 -11.53 -0.22
N ILE A 92 5.67 -12.03 -0.67
CA ILE A 92 4.88 -13.06 0.00
C ILE A 92 4.86 -14.28 -0.91
N ASP A 93 5.30 -15.40 -0.37
CA ASP A 93 5.30 -16.69 -1.02
C ASP A 93 4.14 -17.54 -0.46
N PHE A 94 3.22 -17.95 -1.35
CA PHE A 94 2.09 -18.78 -1.01
C PHE A 94 2.34 -20.28 -1.28
N GLY A 95 3.61 -20.66 -1.51
CA GLY A 95 4.01 -21.99 -1.92
C GLY A 95 3.36 -22.35 -3.25
N ASN A 96 2.75 -23.54 -3.32
CA ASN A 96 2.10 -24.03 -4.53
C ASN A 96 0.60 -23.65 -4.62
N GLN A 97 0.07 -22.88 -3.65
CA GLN A 97 -1.37 -22.56 -3.61
C GLN A 97 -1.74 -21.40 -4.52
N PHE A 98 -0.89 -20.38 -4.58
CA PHE A 98 -1.11 -19.15 -5.35
C PHE A 98 0.21 -18.62 -5.90
N SER A 99 0.13 -17.77 -6.93
CA SER A 99 1.29 -17.05 -7.44
C SER A 99 1.90 -16.15 -6.35
N PRO A 100 3.24 -16.06 -6.26
CA PRO A 100 3.91 -15.18 -5.31
C PRO A 100 3.49 -13.73 -5.48
N TYR A 101 3.19 -13.06 -4.37
CA TYR A 101 2.89 -11.64 -4.36
C TYR A 101 4.16 -10.83 -4.15
N ARG A 102 4.32 -9.79 -4.96
CA ARG A 102 5.45 -8.85 -4.88
C ARG A 102 4.92 -7.44 -4.86
N GLU A 103 5.39 -6.68 -3.89
CA GLU A 103 5.15 -5.26 -3.78
C GLU A 103 6.48 -4.51 -3.75
N PHE A 104 6.55 -3.42 -4.49
CA PHE A 104 7.75 -2.60 -4.63
C PHE A 104 7.52 -1.20 -4.08
N GLY A 105 8.53 -0.64 -3.43
CA GLY A 105 8.50 0.71 -2.90
C GLY A 105 7.55 0.88 -1.72
N ASN A 106 7.39 -0.14 -0.88
CA ASN A 106 6.54 -0.12 0.29
C ASN A 106 6.96 0.98 1.29
N GLU A 107 8.23 1.00 1.68
CA GLU A 107 8.81 2.07 2.50
C GLU A 107 9.06 3.32 1.67
N ALA A 108 9.58 3.17 0.44
CA ALA A 108 9.93 4.29 -0.42
C ALA A 108 8.75 5.25 -0.67
N ILE A 109 7.56 4.73 -1.00
CA ILE A 109 6.39 5.58 -1.25
C ILE A 109 5.88 6.25 0.03
N SER A 110 5.94 5.55 1.16
CA SER A 110 5.54 6.13 2.44
C SER A 110 6.43 7.30 2.83
N VAL A 111 7.75 7.16 2.66
CA VAL A 111 8.69 8.26 2.91
C VAL A 111 8.44 9.42 1.94
N ILE A 112 8.27 9.14 0.64
CA ILE A 112 7.98 10.19 -0.35
C ILE A 112 6.72 11.01 0.00
N ILE A 113 5.65 10.35 0.44
CA ILE A 113 4.41 11.02 0.79
C ILE A 113 4.56 11.79 2.11
N ASN A 114 5.07 11.13 3.15
CA ASN A 114 5.11 11.69 4.50
C ASN A 114 6.10 12.86 4.60
N ASP A 115 7.24 12.75 3.92
CA ASP A 115 8.29 13.78 3.92
C ASP A 115 8.11 14.78 2.76
N LYS A 116 7.07 14.59 1.93
CA LYS A 116 6.71 15.46 0.80
C LYS A 116 7.81 15.59 -0.27
N GLU A 117 8.57 14.52 -0.49
CA GLU A 117 9.72 14.43 -1.42
C GLU A 117 9.29 14.32 -2.89
N LEU A 118 8.62 15.35 -3.40
CA LEU A 118 8.06 15.36 -4.75
C LEU A 118 9.15 15.24 -5.83
N ASP A 119 10.32 15.83 -5.62
CA ASP A 119 11.40 15.84 -6.61
C ASP A 119 11.99 14.45 -6.82
N LEU A 120 12.16 13.67 -5.76
CA LEU A 120 12.61 12.28 -5.88
C LEU A 120 11.58 11.41 -6.64
N TYR A 121 10.29 11.65 -6.41
CA TYR A 121 9.25 10.99 -7.19
C TYR A 121 9.30 11.38 -8.67
N LYS A 122 9.57 12.65 -9.02
CA LYS A 122 9.74 13.09 -10.41
C LYS A 122 10.86 12.30 -11.11
N ILE A 123 11.97 12.05 -10.42
CA ILE A 123 13.07 11.23 -10.95
C ILE A 123 12.60 9.79 -11.21
N SER A 124 11.84 9.22 -10.26
CA SER A 124 11.31 7.85 -10.35
C SER A 124 10.46 7.60 -11.60
N ILE A 125 9.75 8.62 -12.09
CA ILE A 125 8.86 8.53 -13.27
C ILE A 125 9.45 9.18 -14.53
N SER A 126 10.68 9.70 -14.49
CA SER A 126 11.26 10.55 -15.54
C SER A 126 11.37 9.89 -16.92
N HIS A 127 11.46 8.56 -16.95
CA HIS A 127 11.53 7.73 -18.16
C HIS A 127 10.16 7.46 -18.83
N LEU A 128 9.05 7.77 -18.16
CA LEU A 128 7.70 7.56 -18.69
C LEU A 128 7.31 8.65 -19.71
N PRO A 129 6.30 8.45 -20.57
CA PRO A 129 5.79 9.51 -21.45
C PRO A 129 5.34 10.75 -20.66
N LYS A 130 5.60 11.96 -21.19
CA LYS A 130 5.32 13.25 -20.49
C LYS A 130 3.86 13.39 -20.02
N GLN A 131 2.89 12.87 -20.79
CA GLN A 131 1.48 12.86 -20.39
C GLN A 131 1.25 12.01 -19.14
N LYS A 132 1.81 10.79 -19.10
CA LYS A 132 1.75 9.89 -17.93
C LYS A 132 2.46 10.53 -16.73
N GLN A 133 3.62 11.15 -16.93
CA GLN A 133 4.31 11.89 -15.87
C GLN A 133 3.45 13.01 -15.28
N LYS A 134 2.80 13.82 -16.12
CA LYS A 134 1.92 14.92 -15.67
C LYS A 134 0.76 14.38 -14.84
N TYR A 135 0.16 13.28 -15.28
CA TYR A 135 -0.95 12.62 -14.59
C TYR A 135 -0.53 12.07 -13.22
N LEU A 136 0.59 11.34 -13.15
CA LEU A 136 1.12 10.79 -11.90
C LEU A 136 1.52 11.87 -10.89
N LYS A 137 2.17 12.95 -11.35
CA LYS A 137 2.49 14.11 -10.50
C LYS A 137 1.26 14.77 -9.93
N LYS A 138 0.19 14.92 -10.74
CA LYS A 138 -1.09 15.48 -10.26
C LYS A 138 -1.68 14.62 -9.13
N ARG A 139 -1.60 13.29 -9.26
CA ARG A 139 -2.09 12.33 -8.27
C ARG A 139 -1.27 12.38 -6.98
N LEU A 140 0.06 12.33 -7.05
CA LEU A 140 0.89 12.46 -5.84
C LEU A 140 0.69 13.82 -5.17
N LYS A 141 0.63 14.90 -5.96
CA LYS A 141 0.37 16.24 -5.43
C LYS A 141 -0.96 16.33 -4.69
N TYR A 142 -2.00 15.65 -5.17
CA TYR A 142 -3.28 15.58 -4.46
C TYR A 142 -3.14 14.94 -3.05
N ILE A 143 -2.38 13.84 -2.93
CA ILE A 143 -2.12 13.19 -1.64
C ILE A 143 -1.33 14.13 -0.71
N ILE A 144 -0.27 14.76 -1.23
CA ILE A 144 0.60 15.65 -0.45
C ILE A 144 -0.15 16.92 0.00
N ASP A 145 -0.88 17.56 -0.91
CA ASP A 145 -1.63 18.79 -0.64
C ASP A 145 -2.82 18.50 0.31
N GLY A 146 -3.38 17.28 0.25
CA GLY A 146 -4.37 16.78 1.20
C GLY A 146 -3.82 16.34 2.55
N ASN A 147 -2.50 16.46 2.79
CA ASN A 147 -1.81 16.03 4.02
C ASN A 147 -2.12 14.59 4.46
N TYR A 148 -2.30 13.68 3.50
CA TYR A 148 -2.49 12.26 3.81
C TYR A 148 -1.23 11.68 4.44
N TYR A 149 -1.39 10.90 5.52
CA TYR A 149 -0.31 10.09 6.06
C TYR A 149 -0.28 8.71 5.40
N CYS A 150 0.90 8.25 4.98
CA CYS A 150 1.09 6.94 4.36
C CYS A 150 1.76 5.96 5.32
N TYR A 151 1.08 4.85 5.62
CA TYR A 151 1.62 3.76 6.44
C TYR A 151 2.29 2.70 5.56
N SER A 152 3.57 2.44 5.79
CA SER A 152 4.24 1.29 5.21
C SER A 152 3.83 -0.01 5.92
N LEU A 153 3.85 -1.10 5.15
CA LEU A 153 3.74 -2.46 5.65
C LEU A 153 4.97 -2.78 6.51
N ASN A 154 4.72 -3.45 7.62
CA ASN A 154 5.75 -3.98 8.52
C ASN A 154 5.46 -5.47 8.80
N LYS A 155 6.37 -6.11 9.54
CA LYS A 155 6.27 -7.53 9.92
C LYS A 155 4.89 -7.91 10.48
N LEU A 156 4.41 -7.14 11.47
CA LEU A 156 3.15 -7.40 12.15
C LEU A 156 1.93 -7.27 11.23
N ILE A 157 1.95 -6.28 10.33
CA ILE A 157 0.90 -6.09 9.33
C ILE A 157 0.85 -7.29 8.37
N ILE A 158 2.00 -7.77 7.90
CA ILE A 158 2.04 -8.93 6.98
C ILE A 158 1.57 -10.20 7.68
N GLU A 159 2.02 -10.46 8.91
CA GLU A 159 1.57 -11.63 9.68
C GLU A 159 0.06 -11.60 9.92
N GLN A 160 -0.48 -10.42 10.26
CA GLN A 160 -1.91 -10.22 10.41
C GLN A 160 -2.66 -10.40 9.07
N ALA A 161 -2.14 -9.88 7.97
CA ALA A 161 -2.72 -10.03 6.64
C ALA A 161 -2.74 -11.50 6.19
N LEU A 162 -1.66 -12.25 6.40
CA LEU A 162 -1.60 -13.68 6.08
C LEU A 162 -2.62 -14.49 6.88
N TYR A 163 -2.77 -14.15 8.16
CA TYR A 163 -3.78 -14.76 9.00
C TYR A 163 -5.20 -14.46 8.49
N LEU A 164 -5.52 -13.19 8.23
CA LEU A 164 -6.82 -12.80 7.67
C LEU A 164 -7.09 -13.45 6.32
N PHE A 165 -6.11 -13.45 5.44
CA PHE A 165 -6.22 -14.08 4.14
C PHE A 165 -6.47 -15.59 4.25
N SER A 166 -5.83 -16.27 5.21
CA SER A 166 -6.06 -17.70 5.46
C SER A 166 -7.50 -18.03 5.84
N GLN A 167 -8.18 -17.12 6.54
CA GLN A 167 -9.59 -17.26 6.92
C GLN A 167 -10.50 -16.89 5.76
N PHE A 168 -10.18 -15.78 5.06
CA PHE A 168 -10.95 -15.29 3.92
C PHE A 168 -11.14 -16.37 2.84
N ILE A 169 -10.08 -17.10 2.51
CA ILE A 169 -10.13 -18.13 1.45
C ILE A 169 -10.81 -19.44 1.85
N ILE A 170 -11.18 -19.62 3.12
CA ILE A 170 -12.02 -20.75 3.55
C ILE A 170 -13.45 -20.52 3.08
N GLU A 171 -13.90 -19.25 3.10
CA GLU A 171 -15.29 -18.86 2.83
C GLU A 171 -15.48 -18.28 1.42
N HIS A 172 -14.40 -17.84 0.75
CA HIS A 172 -14.46 -17.16 -0.54
C HIS A 172 -13.48 -17.73 -1.57
N ASN A 173 -13.93 -17.89 -2.82
CA ASN A 173 -13.08 -18.31 -3.93
C ASN A 173 -12.32 -17.11 -4.53
N CYS A 174 -10.99 -17.12 -4.42
CA CYS A 174 -10.14 -15.97 -4.78
C CYS A 174 -9.26 -16.19 -6.02
N LYS A 175 -9.44 -17.29 -6.75
CA LYS A 175 -8.49 -17.76 -7.78
C LYS A 175 -8.30 -16.80 -8.95
N GLU A 176 -9.34 -16.06 -9.35
CA GLU A 176 -9.28 -15.16 -10.51
C GLU A 176 -8.71 -13.78 -10.17
N ASN A 177 -8.66 -13.38 -8.89
CA ASN A 177 -8.28 -12.03 -8.50
C ASN A 177 -7.48 -11.96 -7.20
N ILE A 178 -6.48 -12.83 -7.11
CA ILE A 178 -5.68 -13.02 -5.90
C ILE A 178 -4.93 -11.74 -5.49
N ARG A 179 -4.37 -10.98 -6.44
CA ARG A 179 -3.60 -9.76 -6.14
C ARG A 179 -4.47 -8.68 -5.51
N ASN A 180 -5.65 -8.41 -6.08
CA ASN A 180 -6.56 -7.41 -5.50
C ASN A 180 -7.03 -7.87 -4.13
N THR A 181 -7.40 -9.15 -3.98
CA THR A 181 -7.79 -9.71 -2.68
C THR A 181 -6.68 -9.52 -1.63
N ILE A 182 -5.42 -9.80 -1.98
CA ILE A 182 -4.28 -9.58 -1.08
C ILE A 182 -4.10 -8.09 -0.77
N ASN A 183 -4.24 -7.20 -1.75
CA ASN A 183 -4.14 -5.76 -1.55
C ASN A 183 -5.21 -5.28 -0.55
N ASP A 184 -6.46 -5.68 -0.75
CA ASP A 184 -7.59 -5.35 0.12
C ASP A 184 -7.34 -5.84 1.56
N ILE A 185 -6.87 -7.08 1.72
CA ILE A 185 -6.51 -7.65 3.03
C ILE A 185 -5.30 -6.93 3.67
N LEU A 186 -4.31 -6.51 2.89
CA LEU A 186 -3.16 -5.75 3.40
C LEU A 186 -3.56 -4.35 3.87
N ILE A 187 -4.47 -3.70 3.16
CA ILE A 187 -5.05 -2.40 3.56
C ILE A 187 -5.81 -2.56 4.88
N LEU A 188 -6.69 -3.56 4.96
CA LEU A 188 -7.44 -3.87 6.18
C LEU A 188 -6.51 -4.19 7.36
N ALA A 189 -5.51 -5.06 7.16
CA ALA A 189 -4.53 -5.40 8.18
C ALA A 189 -3.74 -4.17 8.66
N THR A 190 -3.45 -3.22 7.76
CA THR A 190 -2.83 -1.95 8.12
C THR A 190 -3.71 -1.15 9.09
N ALA A 191 -5.01 -1.03 8.81
CA ALA A 191 -5.94 -0.31 9.68
C ALA A 191 -6.07 -0.95 11.06
N ILE A 192 -6.20 -2.28 11.11
CA ILE A 192 -6.33 -3.02 12.37
C ILE A 192 -5.04 -2.89 13.19
N ASN A 193 -3.87 -3.14 12.58
CA ASN A 193 -2.59 -3.08 13.26
C ASN A 193 -2.31 -1.70 13.85
N ARG A 194 -2.76 -0.64 13.17
CA ARG A 194 -2.58 0.75 13.61
C ARG A 194 -3.68 1.26 14.53
N GLY A 195 -4.71 0.45 14.81
CA GLY A 195 -5.88 0.84 15.61
C GLY A 195 -6.58 2.06 15.03
N LYS A 196 -6.72 2.13 13.70
CA LYS A 196 -7.33 3.25 12.98
C LYS A 196 -8.71 2.89 12.47
N GLN A 197 -9.51 3.90 12.18
CA GLN A 197 -10.74 3.68 11.44
C GLN A 197 -10.41 3.29 10.00
N PHE A 198 -11.17 2.39 9.42
CA PHE A 198 -11.08 1.99 8.02
C PHE A 198 -12.37 2.35 7.29
N LEU A 199 -12.24 3.11 6.20
CA LEU A 199 -13.36 3.56 5.38
C LEU A 199 -13.22 2.99 3.96
N THR A 200 -14.22 2.24 3.52
CA THR A 200 -14.24 1.55 2.23
C THR A 200 -15.67 1.38 1.69
N HIS A 201 -15.80 1.23 0.37
CA HIS A 201 -17.05 0.84 -0.30
C HIS A 201 -17.15 -0.68 -0.55
N ASP A 202 -16.13 -1.46 -0.24
CA ASP A 202 -16.12 -2.89 -0.53
C ASP A 202 -16.99 -3.66 0.47
N ASN A 203 -18.20 -4.01 0.05
CA ASN A 203 -19.14 -4.76 0.88
C ASN A 203 -18.63 -6.14 1.34
N LEU A 204 -17.78 -6.80 0.54
CA LEU A 204 -17.26 -8.13 0.85
C LEU A 204 -16.19 -8.05 1.94
N LEU A 205 -15.21 -7.16 1.76
CA LEU A 205 -14.15 -6.93 2.74
C LEU A 205 -14.72 -6.46 4.09
N ASN A 206 -15.75 -5.61 4.04
CA ASN A 206 -16.44 -5.13 5.23
C ASN A 206 -17.18 -6.24 5.98
N ARG A 207 -17.93 -7.07 5.25
CA ARG A 207 -18.66 -8.18 5.84
C ARG A 207 -17.70 -9.13 6.56
N PHE A 208 -16.61 -9.49 5.89
CA PHE A 208 -15.54 -10.30 6.46
C PHE A 208 -14.95 -9.66 7.72
N ALA A 209 -14.57 -8.37 7.67
CA ALA A 209 -13.98 -7.66 8.80
C ALA A 209 -14.93 -7.57 10.01
N SER A 210 -16.22 -7.32 9.78
CA SER A 210 -17.23 -7.24 10.86
C SER A 210 -17.52 -8.60 11.48
N GLU A 211 -17.67 -9.65 10.67
CA GLU A 211 -17.91 -11.02 11.16
C GLU A 211 -16.69 -11.53 11.97
N TYR A 212 -15.49 -11.11 11.58
CA TYR A 212 -14.25 -11.56 12.20
C TYR A 212 -13.88 -10.82 13.48
N TYR A 213 -14.11 -9.50 13.51
CA TYR A 213 -13.68 -8.64 14.62
C TYR A 213 -14.81 -8.12 15.52
N ASN A 214 -16.09 -8.38 15.20
CA ASN A 214 -17.24 -7.73 15.87
C ASN A 214 -17.14 -6.19 15.91
N ALA A 215 -16.42 -5.60 14.96
CA ALA A 215 -16.22 -4.16 14.92
C ALA A 215 -17.54 -3.46 14.52
N PRO A 216 -17.88 -2.32 15.16
CA PRO A 216 -19.09 -1.59 14.81
C PRO A 216 -18.99 -1.08 13.37
N ILE A 217 -19.94 -1.50 12.54
CA ILE A 217 -20.14 -0.97 11.20
C ILE A 217 -21.05 0.24 11.32
N HIS A 218 -20.54 1.43 11.01
CA HIS A 218 -21.38 2.60 10.74
C HIS A 218 -21.62 2.68 9.24
N LYS A 219 -22.88 2.47 8.83
CA LYS A 219 -23.32 2.68 7.45
C LYS A 219 -23.86 4.09 7.31
N GLU A 220 -23.11 4.96 6.65
CA GLU A 220 -23.61 6.27 6.20
C GLU A 220 -23.44 6.35 4.68
N ARG A 221 -24.52 6.65 3.95
CA ARG A 221 -24.49 7.04 2.52
C ARG A 221 -23.64 6.14 1.59
N ASN A 222 -23.77 4.82 1.70
CA ASN A 222 -23.02 3.77 0.96
C ASN A 222 -21.56 3.56 1.38
N GLU A 223 -21.12 4.24 2.43
CA GLU A 223 -19.80 4.05 3.03
C GLU A 223 -19.92 3.16 4.27
N ILE A 224 -18.86 2.41 4.52
CA ILE A 224 -18.76 1.58 5.71
C ILE A 224 -17.50 1.99 6.46
N LEU A 225 -17.71 2.54 7.65
CA LEU A 225 -16.66 2.88 8.59
C LEU A 225 -16.53 1.76 9.62
N ILE A 226 -15.32 1.20 9.73
CA ILE A 226 -14.97 0.20 10.74
C ILE A 226 -14.00 0.84 11.74
N ASP A 227 -14.40 0.91 13.01
CA ASP A 227 -13.60 1.56 14.05
C ASP A 227 -12.77 0.57 14.87
N PHE A 228 -11.47 0.48 14.58
CA PHE A 228 -10.50 -0.33 15.36
C PHE A 228 -9.85 0.44 16.53
N SER A 229 -10.20 1.72 16.75
CA SER A 229 -9.62 2.55 17.82
C SER A 229 -10.29 2.31 19.17
N ARG A 230 -11.56 1.90 19.17
CA ARG A 230 -12.33 1.58 20.38
C ARG A 230 -12.04 0.15 20.82
N GLN A 231 -10.90 -0.07 21.44
CA GLN A 231 -10.51 -1.33 22.08
C GLN A 231 -11.32 -1.67 23.35
N GLN A 232 -12.62 -1.37 23.42
CA GLN A 232 -13.48 -2.00 24.43
C GLN A 232 -13.84 -3.38 23.92
N THR A 233 -12.97 -4.36 24.23
CA THR A 233 -13.23 -5.79 24.01
C THR A 233 -13.74 -6.08 22.60
N LEU A 234 -12.92 -5.81 21.58
CA LEU A 234 -12.94 -6.69 20.41
C LEU A 234 -12.49 -8.05 20.96
N GLU A 235 -13.43 -8.82 21.50
CA GLU A 235 -13.24 -10.24 21.69
C GLU A 235 -12.96 -10.77 20.28
N ARG A 236 -11.68 -10.80 19.90
CA ARG A 236 -11.17 -11.71 18.88
C ARG A 236 -11.87 -12.99 19.23
N LYS A 237 -12.77 -13.51 18.37
CA LYS A 237 -13.44 -14.79 18.61
C LYS A 237 -12.37 -15.70 19.18
N LYS A 238 -12.45 -15.96 20.49
CA LYS A 238 -11.55 -16.91 21.13
C LYS A 238 -11.99 -18.18 20.47
N ASN A 239 -11.28 -18.56 19.41
CA ASN A 239 -11.36 -19.91 18.92
C ASN A 239 -10.94 -20.73 20.13
N GLU A 240 -11.93 -21.32 20.82
CA GLU A 240 -11.74 -22.21 21.95
C GLU A 240 -10.97 -23.48 21.55
N GLU A 241 -10.53 -23.58 20.30
CA GLU A 241 -9.49 -24.51 19.90
C GLU A 241 -8.49 -23.83 18.96
N SER A 242 -7.23 -23.79 19.38
CA SER A 242 -6.03 -23.49 18.60
C SER A 242 -5.77 -24.49 17.45
N LYS A 243 -6.82 -25.12 16.90
CA LYS A 243 -6.77 -26.14 15.85
C LYS A 243 -6.95 -25.58 14.43
N GLY A 244 -7.29 -24.29 14.30
CA GLY A 244 -7.60 -23.65 13.00
C GLY A 244 -6.45 -22.95 12.29
N TYR A 245 -5.26 -22.80 12.90
CA TYR A 245 -4.08 -22.32 12.17
C TYR A 245 -3.59 -23.43 11.25
N ILE A 246 -4.05 -23.42 10.01
CA ILE A 246 -3.46 -24.25 8.97
C ILE A 246 -2.12 -23.58 8.64
N ASN A 247 -1.01 -24.21 9.06
CA ASN A 247 0.30 -23.84 8.57
C ASN A 247 0.35 -24.17 7.08
N ARG A 248 0.04 -23.18 6.23
CA ARG A 248 -0.01 -23.33 4.78
C ARG A 248 1.38 -23.30 4.13
N GLY A 249 2.45 -23.22 4.92
CA GLY A 249 3.82 -23.05 4.42
C GLY A 249 4.07 -21.69 3.78
N TRP A 250 3.18 -20.72 4.01
CA TRP A 250 3.34 -19.36 3.48
C TRP A 250 4.46 -18.64 4.21
N SER A 251 5.24 -17.86 3.46
CA SER A 251 6.35 -17.10 4.01
C SER A 251 6.39 -15.70 3.41
N TYR A 252 7.14 -14.80 4.04
CA TYR A 252 7.36 -13.47 3.50
C TYR A 252 8.79 -13.00 3.75
N SER A 253 9.24 -12.05 2.94
CA SER A 253 10.53 -11.39 3.12
C SER A 253 10.45 -9.91 2.78
N PHE A 254 11.18 -9.10 3.54
CA PHE A 254 11.45 -7.71 3.21
C PHE A 254 12.85 -7.62 2.60
N ARG A 255 12.97 -6.97 1.45
CA ARG A 255 14.27 -6.68 0.83
C ARG A 255 14.47 -5.18 0.82
N ASN A 256 15.31 -4.69 1.73
CA ASN A 256 15.76 -3.31 1.70
C ASN A 256 17.29 -3.23 1.65
N ASN A 257 17.85 -2.99 0.46
CA ASN A 257 19.28 -2.75 0.25
C ASN A 257 19.61 -1.29 0.63
N ARG A 258 19.45 -0.93 1.89
CA ARG A 258 19.90 0.39 2.38
C ARG A 258 21.42 0.48 2.22
N ILE A 259 21.92 1.65 1.86
CA ILE A 259 23.36 1.90 1.98
C ILE A 259 23.63 1.94 3.48
N THR A 260 24.29 0.92 4.02
CA THR A 260 24.91 1.01 5.34
C THR A 260 25.99 2.08 5.23
N GLN A 261 25.70 3.29 5.70
CA GLN A 261 26.77 4.22 6.04
C GLN A 261 27.56 3.52 7.15
N GLY A 262 28.77 3.08 6.83
CA GLY A 262 29.72 2.63 7.83
C GLY A 262 29.91 3.77 8.84
N ILE A 263 29.76 3.44 10.11
CA ILE A 263 30.28 4.24 11.21
C ILE A 263 31.80 4.22 11.12
#